data_AF-A0A9W8I7A6-F1
#
_entry.id   AF-A0A9W8I7A6-F1
#
_cell.length_a   1.000
_cell.length_b   1.000
_cell.length_c   1.000
_cell.angle_alpha   90.00
_cell.angle_beta   90.00
_cell.angle_gamma   90.00
#
_symmetry.space_group_name_H-M   'P 1'
#
loop_
_entity.id
_entity.type
_entity.pdbx_description
1 polymer ?
#
loop_
_entity_poly.entity_id
_entity_poly.type
_entity_poly.pdbx_seq_one_letter_code
_entity_poly.pdbx_strand_id
1 'polypeptide(L)'
;MSILLQNLESNVLHRDVKPGILSCFGDIALAIGGRFETYLEVTFRVLMSACNLSAGTQALDYDTIDYNNQLRVGIFEAFVGITQGLKADGKAQLIHSHVQSIMGFMNFVYSDQTRSDDVTKAMIGLLGDLADAFPSGQIREFLQGEWIQALIREGRSSARGSSLRVVSRWARDMVKQATA
;
A
#
# COMPACT_ATOMS: atom_id res chain seq x y z
N MET A 1 -8.92 3.04 18.35
CA MET A 1 -9.26 2.77 16.93
C MET A 1 -10.65 3.26 16.53
N SER A 2 -11.66 3.07 17.38
CA SER A 2 -13.08 3.31 17.06
C SER A 2 -13.43 4.71 16.52
N ILE A 3 -12.85 5.78 17.06
CA ILE A 3 -13.12 7.16 16.60
C ILE A 3 -12.71 7.35 15.14
N LEU A 4 -11.55 6.83 14.73
CA LEU A 4 -11.07 6.97 13.36
C LEU A 4 -11.93 6.17 12.37
N LEU A 5 -12.40 4.98 12.78
CA LEU A 5 -13.35 4.18 11.99
C LEU A 5 -14.68 4.92 11.80
N GLN A 6 -15.24 5.50 12.86
CA GLN A 6 -16.46 6.31 12.79
C GLN A 6 -16.32 7.52 11.85
N ASN A 7 -15.15 8.16 11.84
CA ASN A 7 -14.88 9.29 10.95
C ASN A 7 -14.83 8.88 9.47
N LEU A 8 -14.34 7.68 9.14
CA LEU A 8 -14.32 7.18 7.76
C LEU A 8 -15.72 6.88 7.21
N GLU A 9 -16.64 6.48 8.08
CA GLU A 9 -18.05 6.22 7.77
C GLU A 9 -18.90 7.50 7.70
N SER A 10 -18.37 8.65 8.15
CA SER A 10 -19.10 9.91 8.16
C SER A 10 -19.30 10.47 6.75
N ASN A 11 -20.56 10.76 6.41
CA ASN A 11 -20.94 11.48 5.19
C ASN A 11 -20.84 13.01 5.34
N VAL A 12 -20.57 13.51 6.56
CA VAL A 12 -20.41 14.94 6.86
C VAL A 12 -18.95 15.36 6.78
N LEU A 13 -18.02 14.42 6.99
CA LEU A 13 -16.60 14.70 6.98
C LEU A 13 -16.11 14.96 5.55
N HIS A 14 -15.26 15.99 5.40
CA HIS A 14 -14.66 16.29 4.11
C HIS A 14 -13.83 15.10 3.60
N ARG A 15 -13.96 14.79 2.31
CA ARG A 15 -13.33 13.60 1.71
C ARG A 15 -11.81 13.57 1.91
N ASP A 16 -11.17 14.73 1.90
CA ASP A 16 -9.71 14.89 2.06
C ASP A 16 -9.18 14.48 3.45
N VAL A 17 -10.07 14.26 4.42
CA VAL A 17 -9.66 13.73 5.73
C VAL A 17 -9.44 12.21 5.66
N LYS A 18 -10.11 11.51 4.74
CA LYS A 18 -10.03 10.04 4.63
C LYS A 18 -8.61 9.56 4.35
N PRO A 19 -7.84 10.12 3.39
CA PRO A 19 -6.45 9.73 3.17
C PRO A 19 -5.59 9.78 4.44
N GLY A 20 -5.66 10.88 5.20
CA GLY A 20 -4.89 11.04 6.43
C GLY A 20 -5.26 10.05 7.53
N ILE A 21 -6.55 9.72 7.66
CA ILE A 21 -6.98 8.68 8.61
C ILE A 21 -6.43 7.31 8.22
N LEU A 22 -6.42 6.98 6.92
CA LEU A 22 -5.89 5.70 6.45
C LEU A 22 -4.38 5.59 6.72
N SER A 23 -3.58 6.61 6.36
CA SER A 23 -2.13 6.62 6.69
C SER A 23 -1.89 6.42 8.18
N CYS A 24 -2.71 7.06 9.04
CA CYS A 24 -2.60 6.94 10.50
C CYS A 24 -2.80 5.49 11.00
N PHE A 25 -3.55 4.64 10.30
CA PHE A 25 -3.63 3.22 10.66
C PHE A 25 -2.27 2.53 10.52
N GLY A 26 -1.49 2.88 9.48
CA GLY A 26 -0.12 2.42 9.30
C GLY A 26 0.77 2.88 10.44
N ASP A 27 0.71 4.16 10.82
CA ASP A 27 1.49 4.71 11.93
C ASP A 27 1.18 4.02 13.26
N ILE A 28 -0.11 3.74 13.52
CA ILE A 28 -0.53 3.01 14.73
C ILE A 28 0.03 1.58 14.68
N ALA A 29 -0.05 0.90 13.54
CA ALA A 29 0.49 -0.45 13.39
C ALA A 29 2.00 -0.51 13.61
N LEU A 30 2.74 0.48 13.11
CA LEU A 30 4.17 0.64 13.39
C LEU A 30 4.44 0.86 14.87
N ALA A 31 3.64 1.69 15.54
CA ALA A 31 3.86 2.05 16.93
C ALA A 31 3.56 0.90 17.91
N ILE A 32 2.56 0.05 17.61
CA ILE A 32 2.12 -1.02 18.51
C ILE A 32 2.53 -2.43 18.06
N GLY A 33 3.16 -2.54 16.88
CA GLY A 33 3.69 -3.78 16.33
C GLY A 33 2.65 -4.90 16.24
N GLY A 34 3.02 -6.07 16.74
CA GLY A 34 2.21 -7.28 16.77
C GLY A 34 0.95 -7.19 17.63
N ARG A 35 0.78 -6.14 18.46
CA ARG A 35 -0.50 -5.86 19.16
C ARG A 35 -1.57 -5.36 18.19
N PHE A 36 -1.18 -4.93 16.99
CA PHE A 36 -2.12 -4.48 15.96
C PHE A 36 -3.02 -5.61 15.43
N GLU A 37 -2.66 -6.88 15.67
CA GLU A 37 -3.49 -8.05 15.34
C GLU A 37 -4.95 -7.89 15.81
N THR A 38 -5.19 -7.30 16.99
CA THR A 38 -6.54 -7.05 17.53
C THR A 38 -7.40 -6.15 16.64
N TYR A 39 -6.78 -5.29 15.82
CA TYR A 39 -7.46 -4.36 14.92
C TYR A 39 -7.37 -4.78 13.45
N LEU A 40 -6.67 -5.88 13.15
CA LEU A 40 -6.29 -6.23 11.79
C LEU A 40 -7.51 -6.47 10.90
N GLU A 41 -8.45 -7.29 11.34
CA GLU A 41 -9.63 -7.67 10.54
C GLU A 41 -10.50 -6.45 10.19
N VAL A 42 -10.80 -5.61 11.18
CA VAL A 42 -11.61 -4.40 10.96
C VAL A 42 -10.86 -3.40 10.08
N THR A 43 -9.55 -3.23 10.29
CA THR A 43 -8.72 -2.32 9.49
C THR A 43 -8.66 -2.78 8.03
N PHE A 44 -8.47 -4.08 7.79
CA PHE A 44 -8.48 -4.64 6.43
C PHE A 44 -9.82 -4.43 5.75
N ARG A 45 -10.95 -4.64 6.44
CA ARG A 45 -12.27 -4.38 5.88
C ARG A 45 -12.42 -2.94 5.42
N VAL A 46 -11.95 -1.99 6.22
CA VAL A 46 -11.96 -0.57 5.89
C VAL A 46 -11.03 -0.25 4.72
N LEU A 47 -9.81 -0.78 4.71
CA LEU A 47 -8.87 -0.59 3.60
C LEU A 47 -9.42 -1.16 2.29
N MET A 48 -10.06 -2.33 2.32
CA MET A 48 -10.71 -2.89 1.13
C MET A 48 -11.87 -2.02 0.63
N SER A 49 -12.65 -1.43 1.54
CA SER A 49 -13.67 -0.44 1.17
C SER A 49 -13.05 0.80 0.52
N ALA A 50 -11.92 1.30 1.04
CA ALA A 50 -11.19 2.41 0.46
C ALA A 50 -10.60 2.07 -0.93
N CYS A 51 -10.08 0.86 -1.12
CA CYS A 51 -9.64 0.36 -2.43
C CYS A 51 -10.80 0.40 -3.45
N ASN A 52 -11.98 -0.07 -3.06
CA ASN A 52 -13.17 -0.05 -3.92
C ASN A 52 -13.63 1.38 -4.23
N LEU A 53 -13.57 2.29 -3.25
CA LEU A 53 -13.86 3.71 -3.45
C LEU A 53 -12.88 4.33 -4.47
N SER A 54 -11.59 4.04 -4.34
CA SER A 54 -10.56 4.52 -5.28
C SER A 54 -10.78 3.98 -6.69
N ALA A 55 -11.16 2.69 -6.82
CA ALA A 55 -11.43 2.06 -8.10
C ALA A 55 -12.70 2.60 -8.79
N GLY A 56 -13.70 3.00 -8.00
CA GLY A 56 -14.93 3.63 -8.51
C GLY A 56 -14.80 5.14 -8.78
N THR A 57 -13.73 5.78 -8.31
CA THR A 57 -13.53 7.22 -8.50
C THR A 57 -13.09 7.50 -9.94
N GLN A 58 -13.94 8.15 -10.71
CA GLN A 58 -13.66 8.51 -12.10
C GLN A 58 -12.75 9.75 -12.19
N ALA A 59 -11.75 9.69 -13.06
CA ALA A 59 -10.83 10.79 -13.36
C ALA A 59 -11.50 11.81 -14.30
N LEU A 60 -12.48 12.56 -13.80
CA LEU A 60 -13.26 13.52 -14.59
C LEU A 60 -12.58 14.89 -14.71
N ASP A 61 -11.83 15.28 -13.67
CA ASP A 61 -11.15 16.57 -13.56
C ASP A 61 -9.88 16.45 -12.70
N TYR A 62 -9.08 17.52 -12.63
CA TYR A 62 -7.83 17.52 -11.86
C TYR A 62 -8.05 17.31 -10.36
N ASP A 63 -9.14 17.84 -9.80
CA ASP A 63 -9.43 17.74 -8.36
C ASP A 63 -9.78 16.29 -7.95
N THR A 64 -10.54 15.59 -8.78
CA THR A 64 -10.87 14.17 -8.58
C THR A 64 -9.66 13.27 -8.76
N ILE A 65 -8.78 13.58 -9.72
CA ILE A 65 -7.49 12.89 -9.90
C ILE A 65 -6.59 13.08 -8.68
N ASP A 66 -6.42 14.32 -8.22
CA ASP A 66 -5.55 14.63 -7.08
C ASP A 66 -6.06 13.95 -5.81
N TYR A 67 -7.36 14.09 -5.53
CA TYR A 67 -8.01 13.39 -4.41
C TYR A 67 -7.80 11.87 -4.48
N ASN A 68 -7.99 11.24 -5.65
CA ASN A 68 -7.82 9.79 -5.78
C ASN A 68 -6.36 9.36 -5.58
N ASN A 69 -5.39 10.18 -6.03
CA ASN A 69 -3.97 9.95 -5.76
C ASN A 69 -3.67 10.06 -4.26
N GLN A 70 -4.17 11.08 -3.56
CA GLN A 70 -4.02 11.20 -2.10
C GLN A 70 -4.61 9.97 -1.38
N LEU A 71 -5.81 9.55 -1.78
CA LEU A 71 -6.46 8.35 -1.24
C LEU A 71 -5.61 7.09 -1.43
N ARG A 72 -5.02 6.90 -2.61
CA ARG A 72 -4.13 5.76 -2.90
C ARG A 72 -2.85 5.79 -2.09
N VAL A 73 -2.24 6.97 -1.91
CA VAL A 73 -1.08 7.13 -1.01
C VAL A 73 -1.47 6.67 0.39
N GLY A 74 -2.57 7.15 0.94
CA GLY A 74 -3.00 6.78 2.29
C GLY A 74 -3.32 5.29 2.45
N ILE A 75 -3.92 4.65 1.44
CA ILE A 75 -4.14 3.19 1.42
C ILE A 75 -2.80 2.44 1.44
N PHE A 76 -1.85 2.82 0.58
CA PHE A 76 -0.56 2.13 0.50
C PHE A 76 0.30 2.36 1.75
N GLU A 77 0.33 3.56 2.30
CA GLU A 77 1.03 3.85 3.57
C GLU A 77 0.44 3.05 4.73
N ALA A 78 -0.88 2.88 4.79
CA ALA A 78 -1.53 2.01 5.76
C ALA A 78 -1.02 0.57 5.64
N PHE A 79 -1.03 0.01 4.42
CA PHE A 79 -0.54 -1.35 4.19
C PHE A 79 0.96 -1.50 4.48
N VAL A 80 1.78 -0.50 4.17
CA VAL A 80 3.21 -0.45 4.52
C VAL A 80 3.38 -0.55 6.02
N GLY A 81 2.72 0.34 6.78
CA GLY A 81 2.84 0.38 8.24
C GLY A 81 2.35 -0.91 8.91
N ILE A 82 1.24 -1.48 8.42
CA ILE A 82 0.73 -2.78 8.89
C ILE A 82 1.72 -3.90 8.60
N THR A 83 2.28 -3.95 7.40
CA THR A 83 3.25 -4.97 6.99
C THR A 83 4.51 -4.91 7.83
N GLN A 84 5.09 -3.72 7.97
CA GLN A 84 6.28 -3.50 8.78
C GLN A 84 6.03 -3.78 10.27
N GLY A 85 4.92 -3.29 10.82
CA GLY A 85 4.57 -3.46 12.23
C GLY A 85 4.34 -4.93 12.63
N LEU A 86 3.62 -5.70 11.81
CA LEU A 86 3.40 -7.12 12.07
C LEU A 86 4.68 -7.95 11.83
N LYS A 87 5.46 -7.62 10.81
CA LYS A 87 6.74 -8.29 10.52
C LYS A 87 7.73 -8.14 11.68
N ALA A 88 7.83 -6.95 12.27
CA ALA A 88 8.76 -6.67 13.37
C ALA A 88 8.59 -7.63 14.56
N ASP A 89 7.36 -8.10 14.80
CA ASP A 89 7.01 -9.03 15.87
C ASP A 89 6.79 -10.48 15.38
N GLY A 90 7.25 -10.83 14.17
CA GLY A 90 7.15 -12.18 13.62
C GLY A 90 5.74 -12.62 13.23
N LYS A 91 4.81 -11.67 13.05
CA LYS A 91 3.39 -11.92 12.73
C LYS A 91 3.02 -11.62 11.27
N ALA A 92 4.00 -11.54 10.37
CA ALA A 92 3.78 -11.29 8.95
C ALA A 92 2.78 -12.27 8.30
N GLN A 93 2.72 -13.51 8.79
CA GLN A 93 1.80 -14.53 8.27
C GLN A 93 0.32 -14.14 8.35
N LEU A 94 -0.06 -13.25 9.27
CA LEU A 94 -1.43 -12.75 9.38
C LEU A 94 -1.87 -11.94 8.15
N ILE A 95 -0.92 -11.44 7.35
CA ILE A 95 -1.18 -10.68 6.12
C ILE A 95 -1.35 -11.61 4.92
N HIS A 96 -0.86 -12.85 4.99
CA HIS A 96 -0.75 -13.75 3.84
C HIS A 96 -2.09 -13.95 3.11
N SER A 97 -3.19 -14.13 3.83
CA SER A 97 -4.55 -14.27 3.27
C SER A 97 -5.04 -13.04 2.50
N HIS A 98 -4.42 -11.88 2.71
CA HIS A 98 -4.80 -10.61 2.09
C HIS A 98 -3.87 -10.21 0.93
N VAL A 99 -2.74 -10.88 0.74
CA VAL A 99 -1.74 -10.54 -0.29
C VAL A 99 -2.36 -10.51 -1.69
N GLN A 100 -3.20 -11.49 -2.03
CA GLN A 100 -3.85 -11.52 -3.34
C GLN A 100 -4.69 -10.26 -3.60
N SER A 101 -5.45 -9.80 -2.62
CA SER A 101 -6.27 -8.59 -2.74
C SER A 101 -5.41 -7.32 -2.82
N ILE A 102 -4.34 -7.25 -2.03
CA ILE A 102 -3.39 -6.13 -2.08
C ILE A 102 -2.73 -6.05 -3.46
N MET A 103 -2.20 -7.18 -3.96
CA MET A 103 -1.54 -7.25 -5.27
C MET A 103 -2.52 -6.95 -6.41
N GLY A 104 -3.78 -7.39 -6.29
CA GLY A 104 -4.84 -7.04 -7.24
C GLY A 104 -5.09 -5.54 -7.31
N PHE A 105 -5.18 -4.86 -6.16
CA PHE A 105 -5.33 -3.41 -6.12
C PHE A 105 -4.10 -2.67 -6.65
N MET A 106 -2.88 -3.13 -6.32
CA MET A 106 -1.65 -2.54 -6.85
C MET A 106 -1.60 -2.64 -8.38
N ASN A 107 -1.96 -3.79 -8.96
CA ASN A 107 -1.99 -3.95 -10.42
C ASN A 107 -3.05 -3.06 -11.09
N PHE A 108 -4.21 -2.89 -10.44
CA PHE A 108 -5.23 -1.95 -10.89
C PHE A 108 -4.69 -0.51 -10.91
N VAL A 109 -4.06 -0.06 -9.81
CA VAL A 109 -3.48 1.28 -9.71
C VAL A 109 -2.31 1.48 -10.67
N TYR A 110 -1.51 0.45 -10.93
CA TYR A 110 -0.43 0.49 -11.93
C TYR A 110 -0.95 0.80 -13.34
N SER A 111 -2.14 0.29 -13.69
CA SER A 111 -2.76 0.51 -15.01
C SER A 111 -3.32 1.92 -15.21
N ASP A 112 -3.40 2.73 -14.15
CA ASP A 112 -3.91 4.10 -14.21
C ASP A 112 -2.81 5.09 -14.64
N GLN A 113 -3.02 5.77 -15.77
CA GLN A 113 -2.09 6.75 -16.32
C GLN A 113 -2.10 8.10 -15.58
N THR A 114 -3.11 8.35 -14.74
CA THR A 114 -3.22 9.56 -13.90
C THR A 114 -2.55 9.40 -12.54
N ARG A 115 -1.89 8.26 -12.30
CA ARG A 115 -1.14 7.96 -11.08
C ARG A 115 0.05 8.91 -10.89
N SER A 116 0.20 9.46 -9.69
CA SER A 116 1.32 10.33 -9.34
C SER A 116 2.60 9.57 -8.93
N ASP A 117 3.75 10.24 -8.96
CA ASP A 117 5.02 9.72 -8.47
C ASP A 117 4.96 9.30 -6.99
N ASP A 118 4.17 9.99 -6.16
CA ASP A 118 3.98 9.64 -4.74
C ASP A 118 3.22 8.33 -4.57
N VAL A 119 2.17 8.10 -5.37
CA VAL A 119 1.47 6.80 -5.39
C VAL A 119 2.42 5.70 -5.86
N THR A 120 3.22 5.97 -6.90
CA THR A 120 4.26 5.06 -7.40
C THR A 120 5.21 4.63 -6.31
N LYS A 121 5.71 5.62 -5.56
CA LYS A 121 6.67 5.43 -4.48
C LYS A 121 6.06 4.61 -3.34
N ALA A 122 4.85 4.95 -2.90
CA ALA A 122 4.15 4.21 -1.83
C ALA A 122 3.86 2.76 -2.25
N MET A 123 3.40 2.55 -3.49
CA MET A 123 3.14 1.23 -4.06
C MET A 123 4.41 0.37 -4.16
N ILE A 124 5.53 0.95 -4.62
CA ILE A 124 6.83 0.25 -4.67
C ILE A 124 7.36 -0.03 -3.26
N GLY A 125 7.14 0.88 -2.31
CA GLY A 125 7.45 0.66 -0.90
C GLY A 125 6.74 -0.58 -0.37
N LEU A 126 5.41 -0.64 -0.55
CA LEU A 126 4.61 -1.79 -0.16
C LEU A 126 5.07 -3.09 -0.82
N LEU A 127 5.40 -3.06 -2.12
CA LEU A 127 5.94 -4.22 -2.82
C LEU A 127 7.21 -4.76 -2.15
N GLY A 128 8.14 -3.86 -1.81
CA GLY A 128 9.38 -4.23 -1.13
C GLY A 128 9.12 -4.78 0.27
N ASP A 129 8.20 -4.18 1.03
CA ASP A 129 7.83 -4.64 2.37
C ASP A 129 7.16 -6.01 2.35
N LEU A 130 6.29 -6.29 1.38
CA LEU A 130 5.70 -7.61 1.20
C LEU A 130 6.77 -8.64 0.82
N ALA A 131 7.70 -8.31 -0.09
CA ALA A 131 8.78 -9.22 -0.44
C ALA A 131 9.69 -9.52 0.77
N ASP A 132 10.03 -8.50 1.57
CA ASP A 132 10.85 -8.65 2.77
C ASP A 132 10.13 -9.41 3.90
N ALA A 133 8.79 -9.27 3.99
CA ALA A 133 7.97 -10.00 4.96
C ALA A 133 7.81 -11.49 4.62
N PHE A 134 7.96 -11.87 3.35
CA PHE A 134 7.78 -13.25 2.85
C PHE A 134 9.01 -13.73 2.05
N PRO A 135 10.19 -13.84 2.69
CA PRO A 135 11.44 -14.11 1.98
C PRO A 135 11.61 -15.55 1.50
N SER A 136 10.75 -16.49 1.94
CA SER A 136 10.86 -17.93 1.64
C SER A 136 10.03 -18.35 0.42
N GLY A 137 9.70 -17.41 -0.47
CA GLY A 137 8.99 -17.69 -1.70
C GLY A 137 7.48 -17.89 -1.55
N GLN A 138 6.89 -17.61 -0.38
CA GLN A 138 5.46 -17.81 -0.14
C GLN A 138 4.57 -17.02 -1.12
N ILE A 139 5.04 -15.85 -1.56
CA ILE A 139 4.32 -14.96 -2.48
C ILE A 139 5.01 -14.84 -3.85
N ARG A 140 5.89 -15.79 -4.18
CA ARG A 140 6.76 -15.76 -5.38
C ARG A 140 5.96 -15.55 -6.67
N GLU A 141 4.83 -16.24 -6.81
CA GLU A 141 3.93 -16.14 -7.95
C GLU A 141 3.45 -14.71 -8.23
N PHE A 142 3.20 -13.92 -7.18
CA PHE A 142 2.80 -12.52 -7.32
C PHE A 142 3.99 -11.62 -7.68
N LEU A 143 5.15 -11.87 -7.07
CA LEU A 143 6.37 -11.06 -7.26
C LEU A 143 7.01 -11.21 -8.66
N GLN A 144 6.73 -12.32 -9.34
CA GLN A 144 7.24 -12.61 -10.68
C GLN A 144 6.38 -12.04 -11.82
N GLY A 145 5.28 -11.34 -11.52
CA GLY A 145 4.43 -10.72 -12.54
C GLY A 145 5.19 -9.71 -13.42
N GLU A 146 4.88 -9.66 -14.72
CA GLU A 146 5.58 -8.77 -15.66
C GLU A 146 5.45 -7.29 -15.29
N TRP A 147 4.26 -6.89 -14.82
CA TRP A 147 3.97 -5.53 -14.38
C TRP A 147 4.83 -5.10 -13.17
N ILE A 148 5.23 -6.04 -12.31
CA ILE A 148 6.12 -5.78 -11.18
C ILE A 148 7.50 -5.33 -11.66
N GLN A 149 8.04 -6.04 -12.64
CA GLN A 149 9.35 -5.71 -13.21
C GLN A 149 9.31 -4.38 -13.96
N ALA A 150 8.20 -4.10 -14.66
CA ALA A 150 7.98 -2.83 -15.32
C ALA A 150 7.88 -1.67 -14.31
N LEU A 151 7.07 -1.81 -13.25
CA LEU A 151 6.91 -0.83 -12.18
C LEU A 151 8.24 -0.51 -11.48
N ILE A 152 9.02 -1.52 -11.11
CA ILE A 152 10.34 -1.31 -10.48
C ILE A 152 11.27 -0.57 -11.45
N ARG A 153 11.23 -0.92 -12.74
CA ARG A 153 12.06 -0.27 -13.77
C ARG A 153 11.68 1.20 -13.94
N GLU A 154 10.38 1.50 -13.98
CA GLU A 154 9.81 2.85 -14.02
C GLU A 154 10.38 3.69 -12.87
N GLY A 155 10.21 3.29 -11.61
CA GLY A 155 10.72 4.06 -10.47
C GLY A 155 12.24 4.16 -10.40
N ARG A 156 12.99 3.17 -10.91
CA ARG A 156 14.47 3.25 -11.02
C ARG A 156 14.95 4.25 -12.08
N SER A 157 14.10 4.57 -13.05
CA SER A 157 14.38 5.53 -14.13
C SER A 157 14.14 6.98 -13.70
N SER A 158 13.46 7.21 -12.57
CA SER A 158 13.25 8.53 -11.98
C SER A 158 14.57 9.28 -11.68
N ALA A 159 14.45 10.58 -11.42
CA ALA A 159 15.58 11.50 -11.23
C ALA A 159 16.66 10.96 -10.27
N ARG A 160 17.93 11.25 -10.56
CA ARG A 160 19.04 10.79 -9.72
C ARG A 160 18.91 11.37 -8.32
N GLY A 161 18.89 10.50 -7.30
CA GLY A 161 18.78 10.91 -5.90
C GLY A 161 17.34 11.09 -5.41
N SER A 162 16.32 10.93 -6.26
CA SER A 162 14.93 10.98 -5.80
C SER A 162 14.61 9.83 -4.85
N SER A 163 13.72 10.10 -3.89
CA SER A 163 13.24 9.09 -2.94
C SER A 163 12.56 7.91 -3.63
N LEU A 164 11.81 8.16 -4.71
CA LEU A 164 11.24 7.12 -5.58
C LEU A 164 12.33 6.19 -6.13
N ARG A 165 13.42 6.75 -6.68
CA ARG A 165 14.51 5.93 -7.22
C ARG A 165 15.21 5.09 -6.16
N VAL A 166 15.34 5.63 -4.94
CA VAL A 166 15.94 4.93 -3.80
C VAL A 166 15.06 3.74 -3.40
N VAL A 167 13.76 3.96 -3.18
CA VAL A 167 12.84 2.88 -2.77
C VAL A 167 12.73 1.80 -3.85
N SER A 168 12.73 2.16 -5.14
CA SER A 168 12.68 1.17 -6.22
C SER A 168 13.92 0.29 -6.31
N ARG A 169 15.10 0.79 -5.91
CA ARG A 169 16.31 -0.04 -5.84
C ARG A 169 16.22 -1.03 -4.69
N TRP A 170 15.80 -0.56 -3.52
CA TRP A 170 15.61 -1.42 -2.35
C TRP A 170 14.55 -2.50 -2.62
N ALA A 171 13.36 -2.12 -3.13
CA ALA A 171 12.29 -3.07 -3.43
C ALA A 171 12.72 -4.14 -4.43
N ARG A 172 13.53 -3.78 -5.44
CA ARG A 172 14.10 -4.76 -6.38
C ARG A 172 14.95 -5.81 -5.68
N ASP A 173 15.76 -5.40 -4.72
CA ASP A 173 16.66 -6.32 -4.00
C ASP A 173 15.86 -7.26 -3.10
N MET A 174 14.81 -6.76 -2.43
CA MET A 174 13.87 -7.58 -1.66
C MET A 174 13.11 -8.57 -2.54
N VAL A 175 12.59 -8.13 -3.67
CA VAL A 175 11.92 -9.00 -4.65
C VAL A 175 12.87 -10.08 -5.15
N LYS A 176 14.13 -9.74 -5.45
CA LYS A 176 15.13 -10.72 -5.88
C LYS A 176 15.41 -11.76 -4.79
N GLN A 177 15.49 -11.34 -3.53
CA GLN A 177 15.72 -12.25 -2.41
C GLN A 177 14.53 -13.19 -2.19
N ALA A 178 13.30 -12.66 -2.20
CA ALA A 178 12.07 -13.44 -1.99
C ALA A 178 11.74 -14.39 -3.15
N THR A 179 12.36 -14.22 -4.31
CA THR A 179 12.13 -15.04 -5.52
C THR A 179 13.31 -15.93 -5.92
N ALA A 180 14.41 -15.88 -5.16
CA ALA A 180 15.55 -16.80 -5.32
C ALA A 180 15.11 -18.23 -5.00
#